data_AF-A0A7L1G7V9-F1
#
_entry.id   AF-A0A7L1G7V9-F1
#
_cell.length_a   1.000
_cell.length_b   1.000
_cell.length_c   1.000
_cell.angle_alpha   90.00
_cell.angle_beta   90.00
_cell.angle_gamma   90.00
#
_symmetry.space_group_name_H-M   'P 1'
#
loop_
_entity.id
_entity.type
_entity.pdbx_description
1 polymer ?
#
loop_
_entity_poly.entity_id
_entity_poly.type
_entity_poly.pdbx_seq_one_letter_code
_entity_poly.pdbx_strand_id
1 'polypeptide(L)'
;KYAKFSIFYYWINSLGQTTSIHNRSENVPIPSGKENKTATMSYNHRIMPLESTSSGTYYCKVKWNDIQKTGKGVFVLARDTGYIGTSYKWEILVTLTVLLAALSITATALLLWKRK
;
A
#
# COMPACT_ATOMS: atom_id res chain seq x y z
N LYS A 1 25.01 -19.99 -12.68
CA LYS A 1 23.70 -20.59 -12.29
C LYS A 1 22.63 -19.54 -11.94
N TYR A 2 22.98 -18.40 -11.33
CA TYR A 2 22.02 -17.38 -10.87
C TYR A 2 21.88 -16.15 -11.79
N ALA A 3 22.71 -16.04 -12.83
CA ALA A 3 22.66 -14.93 -13.79
C ALA A 3 21.38 -14.90 -14.64
N LYS A 4 20.75 -16.06 -14.86
CA LYS A 4 19.51 -16.19 -15.64
C LYS A 4 18.36 -16.55 -14.70
N PHE A 5 17.34 -15.73 -14.69
CA PHE A 5 16.17 -15.92 -13.85
C PHE A 5 14.93 -15.25 -14.45
N SER A 6 13.75 -15.68 -14.01
CA SER A 6 12.48 -15.09 -14.40
C SER A 6 11.77 -14.50 -13.20
N ILE A 7 11.21 -13.32 -13.37
CA ILE A 7 10.39 -12.62 -12.39
C ILE A 7 8.94 -12.69 -12.85
N PHE A 8 8.04 -13.07 -11.94
CA PHE A 8 6.61 -13.18 -12.16
C PHE A 8 5.88 -12.27 -11.16
N TYR A 9 5.00 -11.44 -11.69
CA TYR A 9 4.10 -10.58 -10.94
C TYR A 9 2.68 -11.12 -11.08
N TYR A 10 2.02 -11.35 -9.96
CA TYR A 10 0.65 -11.84 -9.91
C TYR A 10 -0.03 -11.30 -8.66
N TRP A 11 -1.35 -11.37 -8.62
CA TRP A 11 -2.10 -11.05 -7.40
C TRP A 11 -3.10 -12.14 -7.07
N ILE A 12 -3.46 -12.20 -5.80
CA ILE A 12 -4.47 -13.13 -5.28
C ILE A 12 -5.62 -12.30 -4.71
N ASN A 13 -6.83 -12.55 -5.20
CA ASN A 13 -8.03 -11.85 -4.74
C ASN A 13 -8.57 -12.43 -3.41
N SER A 14 -9.61 -11.81 -2.86
CA SER A 14 -10.26 -12.27 -1.62
C SER A 14 -10.86 -13.68 -1.73
N LEU A 15 -11.13 -14.15 -2.95
CA LEU A 15 -11.61 -15.51 -3.24
C LEU A 15 -10.46 -16.52 -3.42
N GLY A 16 -9.20 -16.10 -3.26
CA GLY A 16 -8.03 -16.95 -3.45
C GLY A 16 -7.65 -17.18 -4.92
N GLN A 17 -8.30 -16.51 -5.88
CA GLN A 17 -8.01 -16.66 -7.30
C GLN A 17 -6.72 -15.91 -7.66
N THR A 18 -5.82 -16.60 -8.35
CA THR A 18 -4.55 -16.04 -8.80
C THR A 18 -4.69 -15.48 -10.21
N THR A 19 -4.32 -14.21 -10.39
CA THR A 19 -4.29 -13.56 -11.70
C THR A 19 -2.85 -13.15 -12.03
N SER A 20 -2.36 -13.62 -13.18
CA SER A 20 -1.05 -13.22 -13.70
C SER A 20 -1.11 -11.79 -14.23
N ILE A 21 -0.13 -10.97 -13.85
CA ILE A 21 -0.02 -9.57 -14.29
C ILE A 21 1.03 -9.46 -15.39
N HIS A 22 2.25 -9.88 -15.08
CA HIS A 22 3.39 -9.74 -15.98
C HIS A 22 4.49 -10.72 -15.62
N ASN A 23 5.29 -11.11 -16.59
CA ASN A 23 6.50 -11.88 -16.39
C ASN A 23 7.63 -11.35 -17.26
N ARG A 24 8.86 -11.41 -16.75
CA ARG A 24 10.05 -11.09 -17.53
C ARG A 24 11.21 -12.01 -17.17
N SER A 25 12.10 -12.19 -18.12
CA SER A 25 13.34 -12.95 -17.93
C SER A 25 14.53 -12.00 -17.95
N GLU A 26 15.45 -12.21 -17.02
CA GLU A 26 16.66 -11.43 -16.84
C GLU A 26 17.87 -12.30 -17.12
N ASN A 27 18.90 -11.71 -17.73
CA ASN A 27 20.20 -12.34 -17.92
C ASN A 27 21.31 -11.33 -17.57
N VAL A 28 21.86 -11.45 -16.37
CA VAL A 28 22.82 -10.49 -15.82
C VAL A 28 24.24 -10.92 -16.15
N PRO A 29 25.06 -10.05 -16.80
CA PRO A 29 26.47 -10.35 -17.00
C PRO A 29 27.21 -10.35 -15.66
N ILE A 30 27.98 -11.40 -15.40
CA ILE A 30 28.86 -11.48 -14.22
C ILE A 30 30.25 -10.98 -14.64
N PRO A 31 30.78 -9.90 -14.04
CA PRO A 31 32.13 -9.43 -14.32
C PRO A 31 33.17 -10.49 -13.94
N SER A 32 34.23 -10.60 -14.75
CA SER A 32 35.32 -11.53 -14.48
C SER A 32 35.95 -11.26 -13.10
N GLY A 33 36.19 -12.33 -12.32
CA GLY A 33 36.74 -12.26 -10.96
C GLY A 33 35.70 -11.93 -9.86
N LYS A 34 34.41 -11.87 -10.21
CA LYS A 34 33.30 -11.67 -9.26
C LYS A 34 32.30 -12.83 -9.20
N GLU A 35 32.63 -13.97 -9.78
CA GLU A 35 31.77 -15.15 -9.87
C GLU A 35 31.34 -15.70 -8.50
N ASN A 36 32.19 -15.55 -7.48
CA ASN A 36 31.95 -16.05 -6.13
C ASN A 36 31.49 -14.96 -5.15
N LYS A 37 31.14 -13.76 -5.65
CA LYS A 37 30.69 -12.64 -4.81
C LYS A 37 29.18 -12.52 -4.88
N THR A 38 28.58 -12.18 -3.74
CA THR A 38 27.15 -11.84 -3.68
C THR A 38 26.94 -10.40 -4.14
N ALA A 39 25.92 -10.17 -4.95
CA ALA A 39 25.48 -8.86 -5.36
C ALA A 39 23.98 -8.70 -5.07
N THR A 40 23.57 -7.49 -4.73
CA THR A 40 22.17 -7.11 -4.57
C THR A 40 21.81 -6.16 -5.69
N MET A 41 20.74 -6.48 -6.42
CA MET A 41 20.23 -5.67 -7.52
C MET A 41 18.73 -5.45 -7.34
N SER A 42 18.27 -4.25 -7.65
CA SER A 42 16.86 -3.89 -7.55
C SER A 42 16.17 -4.01 -8.90
N TYR A 43 15.07 -4.76 -8.93
CA TYR A 43 14.28 -5.02 -10.12
C TYR A 43 12.91 -4.38 -9.95
N ASN A 44 12.80 -3.11 -10.36
CA ASN A 44 11.55 -2.37 -10.24
C ASN A 44 10.60 -2.77 -11.39
N HIS A 45 9.31 -2.86 -11.07
CA HIS A 45 8.24 -3.00 -12.04
C HIS A 45 7.05 -2.19 -11.55
N ARG A 46 6.55 -1.31 -12.42
CA ARG A 46 5.36 -0.51 -12.15
C ARG A 46 4.16 -1.27 -12.70
N ILE A 47 3.27 -1.67 -11.80
CA ILE A 47 1.98 -2.23 -12.17
C ILE A 47 1.03 -1.04 -12.32
N MET A 48 0.52 -0.81 -13.53
CA MET A 48 -0.58 0.14 -13.73
C MET A 48 -1.91 -0.56 -13.46
N PRO A 49 -2.92 0.18 -12.97
CA PRO A 49 -4.11 -0.45 -12.42
C PRO A 49 -4.81 -1.24 -13.51
N LEU A 50 -4.95 -2.55 -13.27
CA LEU A 50 -6.09 -3.27 -13.81
C LEU A 50 -7.33 -2.75 -13.07
N GLU A 51 -8.48 -2.82 -13.75
CA GLU A 51 -9.86 -2.52 -13.31
C GLU A 51 -10.12 -2.50 -11.79
N SER A 52 -11.19 -1.81 -11.36
CA SER A 52 -11.60 -1.68 -9.95
C SER A 52 -11.77 -3.01 -9.18
N THR A 53 -11.84 -4.12 -9.89
CA THR A 53 -11.85 -5.50 -9.37
C THR A 53 -10.49 -6.01 -8.89
N SER A 54 -9.40 -5.25 -9.08
CA SER A 54 -8.02 -5.71 -8.83
C SER A 54 -7.57 -5.58 -7.36
N SER A 55 -8.51 -5.67 -6.42
CA SER A 55 -8.24 -5.64 -4.98
C SER A 55 -7.74 -6.99 -4.48
N GLY A 56 -6.54 -7.01 -3.90
CA GLY A 56 -5.96 -8.23 -3.37
C GLY A 56 -4.50 -8.08 -2.98
N THR A 57 -3.82 -9.20 -2.74
CA THR A 57 -2.41 -9.21 -2.38
C THR A 57 -1.56 -9.48 -3.60
N TYR A 58 -0.68 -8.54 -3.92
CA TYR A 58 0.22 -8.57 -5.06
C TYR A 58 1.54 -9.20 -4.64
N TYR A 59 2.03 -10.16 -5.42
CA TYR A 59 3.24 -10.91 -5.16
C TYR A 59 4.25 -10.74 -6.29
N CYS A 60 5.52 -10.79 -5.91
CA CYS A 60 6.63 -10.97 -6.81
C CYS A 60 7.27 -12.33 -6.51
N LYS A 61 7.37 -13.18 -7.53
CA LYS A 61 8.03 -14.48 -7.46
C LYS A 61 9.19 -14.51 -8.44
N VAL A 62 10.35 -14.92 -7.97
CA VAL A 62 11.54 -15.06 -8.78
C VAL A 62 11.90 -16.54 -8.87
N LYS A 63 12.13 -17.05 -10.09
CA LYS A 63 12.50 -18.44 -10.37
C LYS A 63 13.83 -18.49 -11.11
N TRP A 64 14.75 -19.32 -10.66
CA TRP A 64 16.02 -19.59 -11.34
C TRP A 64 16.40 -21.06 -11.17
N ASN A 65 16.47 -21.79 -12.28
CA ASN A 65 16.57 -23.25 -12.27
C ASN A 65 15.44 -23.85 -11.40
N ASP A 66 15.79 -24.67 -10.41
CA ASP A 66 14.85 -25.35 -9.50
C ASP A 66 14.50 -24.53 -8.24
N ILE A 67 15.11 -23.35 -8.09
CA ILE A 67 14.88 -22.49 -6.92
C ILE A 67 13.81 -21.46 -7.26
N GLN A 68 12.83 -21.34 -6.37
CA GLN A 68 11.84 -20.27 -6.40
C GLN A 68 11.81 -19.55 -5.05
N LYS A 69 11.64 -18.23 -5.11
CA LYS A 69 11.41 -17.38 -3.94
C LYS A 69 10.28 -16.42 -4.23
N THR A 70 9.36 -16.29 -3.27
CA THR A 70 8.23 -15.38 -3.33
C THR A 70 8.39 -14.30 -2.26
N GLY A 71 8.20 -13.04 -2.64
CA GLY A 71 8.16 -11.94 -1.69
C GLY A 71 6.97 -12.02 -0.75
N LYS A 72 6.99 -11.24 0.34
CA LYS A 72 5.89 -11.19 1.32
C LYS A 72 4.55 -10.73 0.74
N GLY A 73 4.62 -10.01 -0.38
CA GLY A 73 3.47 -9.41 -1.05
C GLY A 73 3.06 -8.08 -0.45
N VAL A 74 2.18 -7.37 -1.16
CA VAL A 74 1.62 -6.07 -0.76
C VAL A 74 0.12 -6.11 -1.00
N PHE A 75 -0.67 -5.83 0.03
CA PHE A 75 -2.12 -5.71 -0.13
C PHE A 75 -2.46 -4.36 -0.78
N VAL A 76 -3.24 -4.42 -1.85
CA VAL A 76 -3.74 -3.25 -2.58
C VAL A 76 -5.25 -3.31 -2.56
N LEU A 77 -5.86 -2.22 -2.08
CA LEU A 77 -7.31 -2.01 -2.12
C LEU A 77 -7.62 -1.04 -3.26
N ALA A 78 -8.12 -1.57 -4.37
CA ALA A 78 -8.66 -0.76 -5.46
C ALA A 78 -10.06 -0.25 -5.07
N ARG A 79 -10.30 1.04 -5.27
CA ARG A 79 -11.59 1.69 -5.04
C ARG A 79 -11.87 2.60 -6.22
N ASP A 80 -13.12 2.62 -6.68
CA ASP A 80 -13.56 3.53 -7.75
C ASP A 80 -13.41 4.99 -7.34
N THR A 81 -13.70 5.28 -6.07
CA THR A 81 -13.44 6.56 -5.43
C THR A 81 -12.10 6.45 -4.70
N GLY A 82 -11.11 7.24 -5.11
CA GLY A 82 -9.75 7.19 -4.54
C GLY A 82 -9.70 7.32 -3.01
N TYR A 83 -8.52 7.23 -2.42
CA TYR A 83 -8.38 7.32 -0.96
C TYR A 83 -8.87 8.67 -0.42
N ILE A 84 -10.04 8.67 0.24
CA ILE A 84 -10.50 9.80 1.04
C ILE A 84 -9.90 9.65 2.43
N GLY A 85 -8.86 10.44 2.72
CA GLY A 85 -8.29 10.54 4.05
C GLY A 85 -9.36 10.97 5.05
N THR A 86 -9.59 10.18 6.09
CA THR A 86 -10.64 10.45 7.09
C THR A 86 -10.20 11.49 8.13
N SER A 87 -9.54 12.58 7.70
CA SER A 87 -9.10 13.67 8.58
C SER A 87 -10.28 14.45 9.17
N TYR A 88 -11.44 14.42 8.49
CA TYR A 88 -12.67 15.11 8.89
C TYR A 88 -13.14 14.81 10.32
N LYS A 89 -12.85 13.62 10.86
CA LYS A 89 -13.28 13.24 12.22
C LYS A 89 -12.69 14.16 13.30
N TRP A 90 -11.42 14.54 13.14
CA TRP A 90 -10.74 15.36 14.15
C TRP A 90 -11.21 16.81 14.10
N GLU A 91 -11.38 17.36 12.89
CA GLU A 91 -11.91 18.71 12.68
C GLU A 91 -13.34 18.87 13.22
N ILE A 92 -14.20 17.88 13.00
CA ILE A 92 -15.57 17.88 13.53
C ILE A 92 -15.56 17.86 15.06
N LEU A 93 -14.74 17.01 15.67
CA LEU A 93 -14.60 16.92 17.13
C LEU A 93 -14.17 18.27 17.73
N VAL A 94 -13.09 18.86 17.21
CA VAL A 94 -12.58 20.15 17.69
C VAL A 94 -13.63 21.25 17.54
N THR A 95 -14.27 21.34 16.36
CA THR A 95 -15.30 22.36 16.10
C THR A 95 -16.48 22.23 17.05
N LEU A 96 -16.96 21.01 17.28
CA LEU A 96 -18.07 20.74 18.20
C LEU A 96 -17.69 21.09 19.65
N THR A 97 -16.49 20.73 20.10
CA THR A 97 -16.03 21.05 21.46
C THR A 97 -15.91 22.56 21.68
N VAL A 98 -15.34 23.30 20.72
CA VAL A 98 -15.22 24.76 20.80
C VAL A 98 -16.60 25.42 20.85
N LEU A 99 -17.54 24.97 20.01
CA LEU A 99 -18.91 25.48 19.99
C LEU A 99 -19.61 25.24 21.34
N LEU A 100 -19.52 24.03 21.88
CA LEU A 100 -20.11 23.69 23.17
C LEU A 100 -19.49 24.48 24.33
N ALA A 101 -18.17 24.67 24.32
CA ALA A 101 -17.48 25.48 25.33
C ALA A 101 -17.95 26.94 25.30
N ALA A 102 -18.04 27.54 24.09
CA ALA A 102 -18.53 28.91 23.92
C ALA A 102 -19.98 29.06 24.40
N LEU A 103 -20.86 28.11 24.09
CA LEU A 103 -22.25 28.08 24.55
C LEU A 103 -22.35 27.95 26.08
N SER A 104 -21.52 27.11 26.68
CA SER A 104 -21.49 26.94 28.15
C SER A 104 -21.08 28.22 28.88
N ILE A 105 -20.03 28.89 28.39
CA ILE A 105 -19.55 30.16 28.96
C ILE A 105 -20.61 31.25 28.82
N THR A 106 -21.18 31.41 27.62
CA THR A 106 -22.21 32.43 27.37
C THR A 106 -23.48 32.19 28.17
N ALA A 107 -23.96 30.96 28.26
CA ALA A 107 -25.10 30.60 29.11
C ALA A 107 -24.83 30.93 30.59
N THR A 108 -23.65 30.57 31.09
CA THR A 108 -23.26 30.86 32.48
C THR A 108 -23.18 32.37 32.76
N ALA A 109 -22.59 33.14 31.84
CA ALA A 109 -22.50 34.60 31.96
C ALA A 109 -23.89 35.27 31.96
N LEU A 110 -24.79 34.84 31.07
CA LEU A 110 -26.17 35.34 31.01
C LEU A 110 -26.95 35.04 32.30
N LEU A 111 -26.79 33.85 32.86
CA LEU A 111 -27.42 33.47 34.14
C LEU A 111 -26.93 34.34 35.30
N LEU A 112 -25.63 34.61 35.37
CA LEU A 112 -25.06 35.49 36.40
C LEU A 112 -25.50 36.94 36.22
N TRP A 113 -25.56 37.44 34.99
CA TRP A 113 -26.04 38.79 34.72
C TRP A 113 -27.51 38.96 35.12
N LYS A 114 -28.38 38.01 34.77
CA LYS A 114 -29.80 38.06 35.16
C LYS A 114 -30.02 38.03 36.68
N ARG A 115 -29.08 37.47 37.44
CA ARG A 115 -29.16 37.36 38.90
C ARG A 115 -28.71 38.64 39.63
N LYS A 116 -28.06 39.56 38.92
CA LYS A 116 -27.67 40.88 39.40
C LYS A 116 -28.79 41.89 39.11
#